data_AF-A0A6I5P2U7-F1
#
_entry.id   AF-A0A6I5P2U7-F1
#
_cell.length_a   1.000
_cell.length_b   1.000
_cell.length_c   1.000
_cell.angle_alpha   90.00
_cell.angle_beta   90.00
_cell.angle_gamma   90.00
#
_symmetry.space_group_name_H-M   'P 1'
#
loop_
_entity.id
_entity.type
_entity.pdbx_description
1 polymer ?
#
loop_
_entity_poly.entity_id
_entity_poly.type
_entity_poly.pdbx_seq_one_letter_code
_entity_poly.pdbx_strand_id
1 'polypeptide(L)'
;MQHFTRRETVILTRTSLTRLAYLARTGVIVPMTNDEDAVRQVYYTWEQILELRAIRLLRRQVSLQMIRKILAFLEGTGCGALHDKHLVIKDGEVHWVQPQANMEPQVVQVAAKANCHVGQLNLMTLPSLMNLADEIWETARSSNVIDFESFRQRVVPFRPR
;
A
#
# COMPACT_ATOMS: atom_id res chain seq x y z
N MET A 1 19.84 -0.96 -6.18
CA MET A 1 18.44 -0.94 -5.71
C MET A 1 18.44 -1.23 -4.22
N GLN A 2 17.61 -0.55 -3.44
CA GLN A 2 17.73 -0.54 -1.99
C GLN A 2 16.64 -1.41 -1.35
N HIS A 3 17.08 -2.31 -0.48
CA HIS A 3 16.32 -3.44 0.00
C HIS A 3 16.09 -3.32 1.51
N PHE A 4 14.87 -3.65 1.95
CA PHE A 4 14.46 -3.72 3.35
C PHE A 4 14.31 -5.18 3.76
N THR A 5 14.93 -5.54 4.88
CA THR A 5 14.77 -6.88 5.46
C THR A 5 13.35 -7.10 5.95
N ARG A 6 12.96 -8.36 6.13
CA ARG A 6 11.65 -8.71 6.69
C ARG A 6 11.35 -8.01 8.02
N ARG A 7 12.33 -7.83 8.89
CA ARG A 7 12.16 -7.17 10.20
C ARG A 7 11.88 -5.67 10.03
N GLU A 8 12.64 -4.99 9.18
CA GLU A 8 12.43 -3.58 8.85
C GLU A 8 11.05 -3.37 8.21
N THR A 9 10.67 -4.22 7.26
CA THR A 9 9.36 -4.17 6.60
C THR A 9 8.20 -4.25 7.60
N VAL A 10 8.28 -5.16 8.58
CA VAL A 10 7.25 -5.29 9.62
C VAL A 10 7.05 -3.99 10.40
N ILE A 11 8.15 -3.33 10.75
CA ILE A 11 8.15 -2.10 11.52
C ILE A 11 7.63 -0.94 10.68
N LEU A 12 8.21 -0.71 9.50
CA LEU A 12 7.85 0.37 8.58
C LEU A 12 6.37 0.32 8.19
N THR A 13 5.87 -0.88 7.88
CA THR A 13 4.49 -1.07 7.46
C THR A 13 3.51 -1.17 8.64
N ARG A 14 4.01 -1.26 9.88
CA ARG A 14 3.22 -1.54 11.10
C ARG A 14 2.31 -2.77 10.93
N THR A 15 2.81 -3.80 10.25
CA THR A 15 2.12 -5.08 10.05
C THR A 15 2.68 -6.14 11.00
N SER A 16 2.15 -7.36 10.97
CA SER A 16 2.74 -8.50 11.70
C SER A 16 3.49 -9.42 10.74
N LEU A 17 4.47 -10.18 11.25
CA LEU A 17 5.19 -11.19 10.46
C LEU A 17 4.24 -12.21 9.81
N THR A 18 3.23 -12.67 10.55
CA THR A 18 2.21 -13.60 10.06
C THR A 18 1.43 -13.01 8.89
N ARG A 19 1.05 -11.73 8.99
CA ARG A 19 0.32 -11.04 7.92
C ARG A 19 1.20 -10.79 6.71
N LEU A 20 2.45 -10.40 6.91
CA LEU A 20 3.43 -10.23 5.83
C LEU A 20 3.68 -11.55 5.08
N ALA A 21 3.87 -12.65 5.81
CA ALA A 21 4.03 -13.98 5.22
C ALA A 21 2.78 -14.43 4.47
N TYR A 22 1.59 -14.13 5.01
CA TYR A 22 0.33 -14.41 4.33
C TYR A 22 0.22 -13.66 3.00
N LEU A 23 0.48 -12.34 3.00
CA LEU A 23 0.43 -11.51 1.78
C LEU A 23 1.41 -12.03 0.73
N ALA A 24 2.62 -12.39 1.15
CA ALA A 24 3.63 -13.00 0.29
C ALA A 24 3.17 -14.32 -0.32
N ARG A 25 2.65 -15.24 0.50
CA ARG A 25 2.14 -16.53 0.03
C ARG A 25 0.98 -16.39 -0.95
N THR A 26 0.17 -15.33 -0.81
CA THR A 26 -1.00 -15.09 -1.66
C THR A 26 -0.68 -14.31 -2.92
N GLY A 27 0.59 -14.00 -3.18
CA GLY A 27 1.03 -13.22 -4.34
C GLY A 27 0.67 -11.74 -4.29
N VAL A 28 0.04 -11.27 -3.21
CA VAL A 28 -0.36 -9.86 -3.05
C VAL A 28 0.87 -8.94 -2.99
N ILE A 29 1.99 -9.43 -2.43
CA ILE A 29 3.29 -8.78 -2.49
C ILE A 29 4.32 -9.87 -2.76
N VAL A 30 5.15 -9.74 -3.79
CA VAL A 30 6.17 -10.74 -4.10
C VAL A 30 7.53 -10.23 -3.59
N PRO A 31 8.05 -10.75 -2.47
CA PRO A 31 9.34 -10.28 -1.98
C PRO A 31 10.48 -10.74 -2.89
N MET A 32 11.58 -9.99 -2.86
CA MET A 32 12.79 -10.34 -3.61
C MET A 32 13.62 -11.34 -2.80
N THR A 33 14.13 -12.36 -3.47
CA THR A 33 15.10 -13.31 -2.92
C THR A 33 16.43 -13.09 -3.60
N ASN A 34 17.49 -12.98 -2.81
CA ASN A 34 18.85 -12.94 -3.35
C ASN A 34 19.37 -14.38 -3.39
N ASP A 35 19.56 -14.94 -4.59
CA ASP A 35 20.03 -16.33 -4.76
C ASP A 35 21.55 -16.49 -4.53
N GLU A 36 22.28 -15.38 -4.39
CA GLU A 36 23.74 -15.36 -4.14
C GLU A 36 24.12 -15.57 -2.67
N ASP A 37 23.16 -15.43 -1.73
CA ASP A 37 23.42 -15.64 -0.31
C ASP A 37 23.21 -17.11 0.09
N ALA A 38 24.20 -17.70 0.79
CA ALA A 38 24.11 -19.06 1.35
C ALA A 38 22.91 -19.27 2.30
N VAL A 39 22.35 -18.16 2.80
CA VAL A 39 21.09 -18.12 3.54
C VAL A 39 20.10 -17.34 2.69
N ARG A 40 19.00 -17.97 2.23
CA ARG A 40 17.93 -17.29 1.48
C ARG A 40 17.34 -16.13 2.28
N GLN A 41 17.91 -14.95 2.11
CA GLN A 41 17.40 -13.72 2.72
C GLN A 41 16.34 -13.10 1.82
N VAL A 42 15.29 -12.59 2.45
CA VAL A 42 14.09 -12.08 1.80
C VAL A 42 14.03 -10.58 2.02
N TYR A 43 13.91 -9.85 0.92
CA TYR A 43 13.97 -8.40 0.88
C TYR A 43 12.73 -7.78 0.25
N TYR A 44 12.49 -6.51 0.57
CA TYR A 44 11.38 -5.72 0.07
C TYR A 44 11.89 -4.39 -0.48
N THR A 45 11.28 -3.89 -1.56
CA THR A 45 11.60 -2.55 -2.10
C THR A 45 10.79 -1.46 -1.40
N TRP A 46 11.16 -0.21 -1.61
CA TRP A 46 10.41 0.93 -1.09
C TRP A 46 8.95 0.95 -1.55
N GLU A 47 8.71 0.67 -2.83
CA GLU A 47 7.37 0.61 -3.43
C GLU A 47 6.53 -0.48 -2.75
N GLN A 48 7.16 -1.60 -2.38
CA GLN A 48 6.48 -2.66 -1.63
C GLN A 48 6.17 -2.24 -0.18
N ILE A 49 7.01 -1.42 0.45
CA ILE A 49 6.70 -0.83 1.77
C ILE A 49 5.46 0.08 1.67
N LEU A 50 5.40 0.94 0.66
CA LEU A 50 4.25 1.81 0.39
C LEU A 50 2.99 1.00 0.13
N GLU A 51 3.08 -0.02 -0.73
CA GLU A 51 1.96 -0.90 -1.07
C GLU A 51 1.43 -1.65 0.16
N LEU A 52 2.32 -2.24 0.96
CA LEU A 52 1.96 -2.91 2.22
C LEU A 52 1.27 -1.97 3.21
N ARG A 53 1.70 -0.70 3.26
CA ARG A 53 1.09 0.32 4.12
C ARG A 53 -0.32 0.68 3.63
N ALA A 54 -0.49 0.88 2.33
CA ALA A 54 -1.78 1.14 1.69
C ALA A 54 -2.76 -0.02 1.94
N ILE A 55 -2.33 -1.28 1.73
CA ILE A 55 -3.11 -2.49 2.01
C ILE A 55 -3.53 -2.55 3.48
N ARG A 56 -2.61 -2.26 4.41
CA ARG A 56 -2.92 -2.26 5.85
C ARG A 56 -4.03 -1.26 6.18
N LEU A 57 -3.97 -0.06 5.63
CA LEU A 57 -4.98 0.98 5.87
C LEU A 57 -6.32 0.57 5.27
N LEU A 58 -6.31 0.11 4.02
CA LEU A 58 -7.50 -0.38 3.34
C LEU A 58 -8.16 -1.54 4.08
N ARG A 59 -7.37 -2.45 4.67
CA ARG A 59 -7.87 -3.59 5.45
C ARG A 59 -8.63 -3.23 6.72
N ARG A 60 -8.48 -2.00 7.22
CA ARG A 60 -9.29 -1.50 8.34
C ARG A 60 -10.75 -1.30 7.95
N GLN A 61 -11.03 -1.12 6.66
CA GLN A 61 -12.36 -0.77 6.15
C GLN A 61 -12.98 -1.87 5.28
N VAL A 62 -12.16 -2.65 4.57
CA VAL A 62 -12.66 -3.68 3.65
C VAL A 62 -12.11 -5.07 3.95
N SER A 63 -12.84 -6.08 3.47
CA SER A 63 -12.41 -7.48 3.58
C SER A 63 -11.19 -7.74 2.70
N LEU A 64 -10.41 -8.76 3.05
CA LEU A 64 -9.27 -9.18 2.22
C LEU A 64 -9.69 -9.60 0.82
N GLN A 65 -10.86 -10.23 0.66
CA GLN A 65 -11.39 -10.57 -0.65
C GLN A 65 -11.65 -9.32 -1.50
N MET A 66 -12.13 -8.24 -0.88
CA MET A 66 -12.30 -6.96 -1.57
C MET A 66 -10.98 -6.36 -2.01
N ILE A 67 -9.96 -6.40 -1.14
CA ILE A 67 -8.59 -5.96 -1.49
C ILE A 67 -8.07 -6.72 -2.70
N ARG A 68 -8.26 -8.05 -2.73
CA ARG A 68 -7.84 -8.86 -3.89
C ARG A 68 -8.58 -8.47 -5.17
N LYS A 69 -9.88 -8.18 -5.10
CA LYS A 69 -10.64 -7.70 -6.26
C LYS A 69 -10.11 -6.36 -6.76
N ILE A 70 -9.78 -5.44 -5.86
CA ILE A 70 -9.21 -4.13 -6.20
C ILE A 70 -7.85 -4.30 -6.88
N LEU A 71 -6.95 -5.11 -6.29
CA LEU A 71 -5.63 -5.36 -6.87
C LEU A 71 -5.73 -6.03 -8.24
N ALA A 72 -6.61 -7.03 -8.39
CA ALA A 72 -6.85 -7.69 -9.67
C ALA A 72 -7.43 -6.74 -10.72
N PHE A 73 -8.31 -5.82 -10.32
CA PHE A 73 -8.82 -4.77 -11.22
C PHE A 73 -7.70 -3.83 -11.67
N LEU A 74 -6.86 -3.34 -10.75
CA LEU A 74 -5.76 -2.42 -11.06
C LEU A 74 -4.72 -3.08 -11.98
N GLU A 75 -4.41 -4.35 -11.75
CA GLU A 75 -3.52 -5.14 -12.59
C GLU A 75 -4.13 -5.36 -13.99
N GLY A 76 -5.38 -5.80 -14.06
CA GLY A 76 -6.08 -6.06 -15.33
C GLY A 76 -6.31 -4.82 -16.19
N THR A 77 -6.35 -3.63 -15.58
CA THR A 77 -6.51 -2.34 -16.28
C THR A 77 -5.17 -1.65 -16.56
N GLY A 78 -4.05 -2.22 -16.14
CA GLY A 78 -2.73 -1.59 -16.26
C GLY A 78 -2.58 -0.30 -15.46
N CYS A 79 -3.46 -0.06 -14.48
CA CYS A 79 -3.53 1.19 -13.74
C CYS A 79 -2.48 1.30 -12.61
N GLY A 80 -1.60 0.30 -12.45
CA GLY A 80 -0.46 0.34 -11.53
C GLY A 80 -0.82 0.06 -10.06
N ALA A 81 0.07 0.45 -9.15
CA ALA A 81 0.03 0.04 -7.74
C ALA A 81 -1.06 0.77 -6.92
N LEU A 82 -1.49 0.17 -5.80
CA LEU A 82 -2.53 0.70 -4.91
C LEU A 82 -2.10 1.98 -4.20
N HIS A 83 -0.84 2.08 -3.78
CA HIS A 83 -0.33 3.23 -3.02
C HIS A 83 -0.41 4.57 -3.78
N ASP A 84 -0.51 4.54 -5.10
CA ASP A 84 -0.66 5.72 -5.96
C ASP A 84 -2.12 6.11 -6.21
N LYS A 85 -3.09 5.43 -5.58
CA LYS A 85 -4.51 5.58 -5.90
C LYS A 85 -5.26 6.33 -4.81
N HIS A 86 -6.09 7.26 -5.25
CA HIS A 86 -7.05 7.92 -4.37
C HIS A 86 -8.33 7.10 -4.30
N LEU A 87 -8.42 6.22 -3.30
CA LEU A 87 -9.61 5.40 -3.08
C LEU A 87 -10.55 6.03 -2.05
N VAL A 88 -11.85 5.96 -2.35
CA VAL A 88 -12.97 6.36 -1.52
C VAL A 88 -13.82 5.12 -1.23
N ILE A 89 -14.12 4.87 0.05
CA ILE A 89 -14.86 3.68 0.47
C ILE A 89 -16.23 4.09 0.99
N LYS A 90 -17.30 3.46 0.51
CA LYS A 90 -18.70 3.74 0.87
C LYS A 90 -19.51 2.45 0.97
N ASP A 91 -20.17 2.18 2.10
CA ASP A 91 -21.08 1.03 2.27
C ASP A 91 -20.49 -0.34 1.88
N GLY A 92 -19.17 -0.49 2.01
CA GLY A 92 -18.45 -1.70 1.58
C GLY A 92 -18.14 -1.76 0.09
N GLU A 93 -18.42 -0.70 -0.64
CA GLU A 93 -17.95 -0.42 -2.00
C GLU A 93 -16.67 0.41 -1.96
N VAL A 94 -15.84 0.25 -2.98
CA VAL A 94 -14.60 1.01 -3.17
C VAL A 94 -14.66 1.69 -4.52
N HIS A 95 -14.45 3.00 -4.49
CA HIS A 95 -14.43 3.90 -5.63
C HIS A 95 -13.01 4.45 -5.79
N TRP A 96 -12.51 4.54 -7.01
CA TRP A 96 -11.25 5.19 -7.33
C TRP A 96 -11.55 6.51 -8.00
N VAL A 97 -11.05 7.59 -7.40
CA VAL A 97 -11.11 8.93 -7.98
C VAL A 97 -9.90 9.11 -8.90
N GLN A 98 -10.16 9.25 -10.18
CA GLN A 98 -9.12 9.48 -11.18
C GLN A 98 -8.88 10.99 -11.32
N PRO A 99 -7.67 11.49 -11.03
CA PRO A 99 -7.33 12.86 -11.33
C PRO A 99 -7.25 13.03 -12.85
N GLN A 100 -8.07 13.91 -13.42
CA GLN A 100 -7.95 14.34 -14.81
C GLN A 100 -7.52 15.80 -14.84
N ALA A 101 -6.54 16.13 -15.68
CA ALA A 101 -6.16 17.50 -15.93
C ALA A 101 -7.32 18.23 -16.63
N ASN A 102 -7.81 19.32 -16.03
CA ASN A 102 -8.86 20.19 -16.58
C ASN A 102 -10.26 19.56 -16.78
N MET A 103 -10.60 18.49 -16.05
CA MET A 103 -11.97 17.94 -16.03
C MET A 103 -12.43 17.66 -14.61
N GLU A 104 -13.75 17.58 -14.42
CA GLU A 104 -14.34 17.12 -13.16
C GLU A 104 -13.83 15.70 -12.81
N PRO A 105 -13.49 15.45 -11.54
CA PRO A 105 -12.93 14.17 -11.13
C PRO A 105 -13.87 13.01 -11.44
N GLN A 106 -13.40 12.04 -12.22
CA GLN A 106 -14.18 10.84 -12.52
C GLN A 106 -14.11 9.87 -11.33
N VAL A 107 -15.28 9.44 -10.86
CA VAL A 107 -15.44 8.45 -9.78
C VAL A 107 -15.75 7.10 -10.42
N VAL A 108 -14.81 6.17 -10.36
CA VAL A 108 -14.97 4.82 -10.89
C VAL A 108 -15.23 3.87 -9.74
N GLN A 109 -16.38 3.18 -9.72
CA GLN A 109 -16.61 2.10 -8.76
C GLN A 109 -15.72 0.90 -9.10
N VAL A 110 -14.80 0.56 -8.21
CA VAL A 110 -13.79 -0.49 -8.40
C VAL A 110 -14.27 -1.82 -7.84
N ALA A 111 -15.08 -1.79 -6.77
CA ALA A 111 -15.66 -3.00 -6.20
C ALA A 111 -16.88 -2.70 -5.33
N ALA A 112 -17.83 -3.64 -5.23
CA ALA A 112 -19.05 -3.48 -4.43
C ALA A 112 -19.43 -4.78 -3.69
N LYS A 113 -20.23 -4.64 -2.63
CA LYS A 113 -21.03 -5.76 -2.09
C LYS A 113 -22.27 -5.97 -2.97
N ALA A 114 -22.83 -7.18 -2.95
CA ALA A 114 -24.13 -7.42 -3.58
C ALA A 114 -25.24 -6.67 -2.81
N ASN A 115 -26.11 -5.96 -3.54
CA ASN A 115 -27.37 -5.31 -3.09
C ASN A 115 -27.29 -3.98 -2.30
N CYS A 116 -26.64 -2.91 -2.77
CA CYS A 116 -26.71 -1.59 -2.10
C CYS A 116 -27.32 -0.47 -2.97
N HIS A 117 -28.09 0.43 -2.33
CA HIS A 117 -28.81 1.59 -2.91
C HIS A 117 -28.50 2.90 -2.13
N VAL A 118 -28.75 4.03 -2.80
CA VAL A 118 -28.21 5.41 -2.66
C VAL A 118 -28.65 6.20 -1.40
N GLY A 119 -27.83 7.14 -0.88
CA GLY A 119 -28.37 8.25 -0.05
C GLY A 119 -27.50 9.03 0.95
N GLN A 120 -26.36 8.52 1.45
CA GLN A 120 -25.53 9.27 2.43
C GLN A 120 -24.05 9.28 2.06
N LEU A 121 -23.38 10.41 2.34
CA LEU A 121 -21.99 10.68 1.97
C LEU A 121 -21.12 10.70 3.22
N ASN A 122 -20.34 9.65 3.44
CA ASN A 122 -19.31 9.62 4.46
C ASN A 122 -17.98 9.31 3.76
N LEU A 123 -17.16 10.33 3.56
CA LEU A 123 -15.91 10.26 2.79
C LEU A 123 -14.79 9.76 3.69
N MET A 124 -14.29 8.54 3.45
CA MET A 124 -12.98 8.14 3.95
C MET A 124 -12.03 7.99 2.77
N THR A 125 -11.09 8.92 2.67
CA THR A 125 -10.02 8.91 1.68
C THR A 125 -8.84 8.11 2.23
N LEU A 126 -8.25 7.24 1.41
CA LEU A 126 -6.89 6.78 1.72
C LEU A 126 -5.97 8.02 1.77
N PRO A 127 -5.06 8.11 2.77
CA PRO A 127 -4.10 9.20 2.81
C PRO A 127 -3.35 9.26 1.48
N SER A 128 -3.03 10.47 1.02
CA SER A 128 -2.21 10.64 -0.18
C SER A 128 -0.89 9.88 -0.02
N LEU A 129 -0.25 9.56 -1.15
CA LEU A 129 1.07 8.93 -1.15
C LEU A 129 2.07 9.69 -0.25
N MET A 130 2.00 11.03 -0.25
CA MET A 130 2.83 11.89 0.60
C MET A 130 2.57 11.63 2.09
N ASN A 131 1.30 11.60 2.50
CA ASN A 131 0.95 11.32 3.89
C ASN A 131 1.38 9.90 4.31
N LEU A 132 1.30 8.92 3.40
CA LEU A 132 1.79 7.56 3.67
C LEU A 132 3.31 7.54 3.85
N ALA A 133 4.04 8.25 2.99
CA ALA A 133 5.48 8.39 3.09
C ALA A 133 5.87 9.04 4.41
N ASP A 134 5.27 10.18 4.77
CA ASP A 134 5.54 10.92 6.01
C ASP A 134 5.32 10.05 7.25
N GLU A 135 4.21 9.28 7.30
CA GLU A 135 3.98 8.34 8.38
C GLU A 135 5.06 7.24 8.48
N ILE A 136 5.59 6.78 7.34
CA ILE A 136 6.66 5.79 7.29
C ILE A 136 7.99 6.43 7.74
N TRP A 137 8.27 7.67 7.34
CA TRP A 137 9.43 8.46 7.81
C TRP A 137 9.40 8.65 9.33
N GLU A 138 8.26 9.02 9.90
CA GLU A 138 8.11 9.15 11.35
C GLU A 138 8.23 7.80 12.07
N THR A 139 7.75 6.72 11.45
CA THR A 139 7.94 5.36 11.99
C THR A 139 9.40 4.93 11.96
N ALA A 140 10.15 5.29 10.91
CA ALA A 140 11.58 5.02 10.82
C ALA A 140 12.36 5.82 11.87
N ARG A 141 12.06 7.13 12.00
CA ARG A 141 12.73 8.02 12.97
C ARG A 141 12.53 7.59 14.42
N SER A 142 11.36 7.04 14.75
CA SER A 142 11.02 6.59 16.11
C SER A 142 11.43 5.13 16.41
N SER A 143 12.02 4.42 15.46
CA SER A 143 12.35 3.00 15.61
C SER A 143 13.80 2.78 16.04
N ASN A 144 14.00 2.04 17.14
CA ASN A 144 15.33 1.62 17.59
C ASN A 144 15.94 0.48 16.75
N VAL A 145 15.19 -0.07 15.80
CA VAL A 145 15.63 -1.19 14.94
C VAL A 145 16.10 -0.70 13.58
N ILE A 146 15.65 0.49 13.16
CA ILE A 146 15.96 1.04 11.85
C ILE A 146 17.05 2.08 12.04
N ASP A 147 18.20 1.87 11.42
CA ASP A 147 19.19 2.94 11.29
C ASP A 147 18.61 4.02 10.35
N PHE A 148 18.36 5.21 10.91
CA PHE A 148 17.67 6.28 10.21
C PHE A 148 18.49 6.84 9.04
N GLU A 149 19.82 6.90 9.16
CA GLU A 149 20.67 7.40 8.07
C GLU A 149 20.72 6.39 6.91
N SER A 150 20.88 5.11 7.22
CA SER A 150 20.72 4.04 6.23
C SER A 150 19.33 4.04 5.60
N PHE A 151 18.26 4.26 6.38
CA PHE A 151 16.90 4.39 5.86
C PHE A 151 16.74 5.62 4.95
N ARG A 152 17.35 6.76 5.28
CA ARG A 152 17.27 7.97 4.46
C ARG A 152 17.94 7.79 3.11
N GLN A 153 19.08 7.08 3.08
CA GLN A 153 19.76 6.73 1.84
C GLN A 153 18.95 5.72 1.02
N ARG A 154 18.32 4.76 1.73
CA ARG A 154 17.21 3.83 1.42
C ARG A 154 16.11 4.17 0.42
N VAL A 155 15.67 5.41 0.54
CA VAL A 155 14.35 5.84 0.11
C VAL A 155 14.57 6.86 -0.99
N VAL A 156 13.95 6.61 -2.14
CA VAL A 156 13.94 7.58 -3.22
C VAL A 156 13.30 8.86 -2.66
N PRO A 157 13.98 10.02 -2.72
CA PRO A 157 13.43 11.24 -2.17
C PRO A 157 12.21 11.64 -3.00
N PHE A 158 11.01 11.31 -2.53
CA PHE A 158 9.83 12.10 -2.84
C PHE A 158 9.97 13.43 -2.09
N ARG A 159 10.78 14.33 -2.64
CA ARG A 159 10.77 15.74 -2.24
C ARG A 159 9.53 16.38 -2.88
N PRO A 160 8.51 16.81 -2.12
CA PRO A 160 7.80 18.01 -2.54
C PRO A 160 8.76 19.19 -2.40
N ARG A 161 8.74 20.09 -3.39
CA ARG A 161 9.12 21.49 -3.15
C ARG A 161 8.03 22.14 -2.31
#